data_AF-A0A7V6SYC9-F1
#
_entry.id   AF-A0A7V6SYC9-F1
#
_cell.length_a   1.000
_cell.length_b   1.000
_cell.length_c   1.000
_cell.angle_alpha   90.00
_cell.angle_beta   90.00
_cell.angle_gamma   90.00
#
_symmetry.space_group_name_H-M   'P 1'
#
loop_
_entity.id
_entity.type
_entity.pdbx_description
1 polymer ?
#
loop_
_entity_poly.entity_id
_entity_poly.type
_entity_poly.pdbx_seq_one_letter_code
_entity_poly.pdbx_strand_id
1 'polypeptide(L)'
;MAKRKVKFLKVEKLLIKFCVFLLVMIPASSVFGKAMLSKSNIEVERLKKEITTQKKKNQSLTMKVSELQSYENVLEVAKNQGLAYNSNNIKVID
;
A
#
# COMPACT_ATOMS: atom_id res chain seq x y z
N MET A 1 14.86 -71.52 -15.44
CA MET A 1 14.71 -70.08 -15.78
C MET A 1 15.49 -69.26 -14.76
N ALA A 2 16.72 -68.86 -15.09
CA ALA A 2 17.60 -68.20 -14.13
C ALA A 2 17.16 -66.75 -13.87
N LYS A 3 16.78 -66.43 -12.63
CA LYS A 3 16.51 -65.06 -12.17
C LYS A 3 17.81 -64.25 -12.24
N ARG A 4 17.96 -63.37 -13.24
CA ARG A 4 19.04 -62.38 -13.30
C ARG A 4 18.93 -61.46 -12.08
N LYS A 5 19.85 -61.60 -11.11
CA LYS A 5 20.04 -60.61 -10.06
C LYS A 5 20.71 -59.38 -10.69
N VAL A 6 19.92 -58.36 -11.00
CA VAL A 6 20.43 -57.07 -11.46
C VAL A 6 21.21 -56.45 -10.31
N LYS A 7 22.54 -56.37 -10.43
CA LYS A 7 23.38 -55.66 -9.47
C LYS A 7 23.23 -54.16 -9.77
N PHE A 8 22.38 -53.48 -9.02
CA PHE A 8 22.27 -52.02 -9.10
C PHE A 8 23.64 -51.38 -8.86
N LEU A 9 24.11 -50.59 -9.83
CA LEU A 9 25.35 -49.83 -9.70
C LEU A 9 25.17 -48.77 -8.61
N LYS A 10 26.24 -48.40 -7.88
CA LYS A 10 26.15 -47.36 -6.81
C LYS A 10 25.53 -46.04 -7.33
N VAL A 11 25.73 -45.75 -8.61
CA VAL A 11 25.16 -44.60 -9.33
C VAL A 11 23.64 -44.68 -9.48
N GLU A 12 23.06 -45.86 -9.75
CA GLU A 12 21.60 -46.01 -9.85
C GLU A 12 20.91 -45.72 -8.52
N LYS A 13 21.46 -46.19 -7.40
CA LYS A 13 20.92 -45.86 -6.08
C LYS A 13 21.04 -44.37 -5.74
N LEU A 14 22.09 -43.70 -6.22
CA LEU A 14 22.26 -42.25 -6.06
C LEU A 14 21.21 -41.48 -6.88
N LEU A 15 21.01 -41.87 -8.14
CA LEU A 15 20.01 -41.27 -9.04
C LEU A 15 18.58 -41.44 -8.50
N ILE A 16 18.25 -42.62 -7.96
CA ILE A 16 16.92 -42.85 -7.35
C ILE A 16 16.71 -41.93 -6.13
N LYS A 17 17.71 -41.81 -5.26
CA LYS A 17 17.63 -40.87 -4.12
C LYS A 17 17.48 -39.41 -4.57
N PHE A 18 18.20 -39.03 -5.62
CA PHE A 18 18.14 -37.67 -6.18
C PHE A 18 16.76 -37.38 -6.80
N CYS A 19 16.17 -38.34 -7.52
CA CYS A 19 14.81 -38.22 -8.03
C CYS A 19 13.78 -38.05 -6.91
N VAL A 20 13.87 -38.84 -5.84
CA VAL A 20 12.97 -38.71 -4.68
C VAL A 20 13.14 -37.35 -4.00
N PHE A 21 14.38 -36.86 -3.88
CA PHE A 21 14.66 -35.54 -3.33
C PHE A 21 14.03 -34.42 -4.17
N LEU A 22 14.20 -34.46 -5.50
CA LEU A 22 13.58 -33.50 -6.42
C LEU A 22 12.04 -33.52 -6.34
N LEU A 23 11.45 -34.71 -6.21
CA LEU A 23 10.00 -34.89 -6.12
C LEU A 23 9.41 -34.18 -4.90
N VAL A 24 10.17 -34.07 -3.80
CA VAL A 24 9.78 -33.32 -2.59
C VAL A 24 10.12 -31.84 -2.70
N MET A 25 11.22 -31.47 -3.36
CA MET A 25 11.66 -30.08 -3.51
C MET A 25 10.78 -29.25 -4.45
N ILE A 26 10.20 -29.86 -5.49
CA ILE A 26 9.30 -29.19 -6.44
C ILE A 26 8.07 -28.58 -5.74
N PRO A 27 7.25 -29.34 -4.99
CA PRO A 27 6.09 -28.77 -4.31
C PRO A 27 6.50 -27.74 -3.24
N ALA A 28 7.59 -27.98 -2.50
CA ALA A 28 8.09 -27.00 -1.53
C ALA A 28 8.40 -25.65 -2.19
N SER A 29 9.19 -25.66 -3.27
CA SER A 29 9.55 -24.45 -4.03
C SER A 29 8.33 -23.75 -4.63
N SER A 30 7.33 -24.51 -5.07
CA SER A 30 6.08 -23.97 -5.60
C SER A 30 5.27 -23.23 -4.54
N VAL A 31 5.25 -23.73 -3.29
CA VAL A 31 4.56 -23.08 -2.16
C VAL A 31 5.30 -21.81 -1.74
N PHE A 32 6.63 -21.84 -1.67
CA PHE A 32 7.43 -20.64 -1.39
C PHE A 32 7.27 -19.57 -2.48
N GLY A 33 7.28 -19.97 -3.76
CA GLY A 33 7.06 -19.04 -4.87
C GLY A 33 5.66 -18.42 -4.85
N LYS A 34 4.62 -19.22 -4.59
CA LYS A 34 3.24 -18.72 -4.42
C LYS A 34 3.09 -17.81 -3.19
N ALA A 35 3.76 -18.13 -2.09
CA ALA A 35 3.76 -17.30 -0.88
C ALA A 35 4.48 -15.96 -1.11
N MET A 36 5.58 -15.96 -1.87
CA MET A 36 6.31 -14.73 -2.23
C MET A 36 5.51 -13.87 -3.21
N LEU A 37 4.87 -14.46 -4.23
CA LEU A 37 3.95 -13.76 -5.13
C LEU A 37 2.74 -13.18 -4.37
N SER A 38 2.18 -13.96 -3.42
CA SER A 38 1.10 -13.49 -2.56
C SER A 38 1.54 -12.33 -1.67
N LYS A 39 2.75 -12.39 -1.09
CA LYS A 39 3.33 -11.25 -0.34
C LYS A 39 3.48 -10.01 -1.22
N SER A 40 3.97 -10.15 -2.45
CA SER A 40 4.11 -9.02 -3.37
C SER A 40 2.77 -8.38 -3.71
N ASN A 41 1.73 -9.17 -3.98
CA ASN A 41 0.39 -8.64 -4.23
C ASN A 41 -0.21 -7.96 -2.99
N ILE A 42 -0.02 -8.54 -1.80
CA ILE A 42 -0.48 -7.95 -0.54
C ILE A 42 0.26 -6.64 -0.25
N GLU A 43 1.56 -6.58 -0.53
CA GLU A 43 2.36 -5.39 -0.30
C GLU A 43 1.99 -4.23 -1.24
N VAL A 44 1.77 -4.53 -2.53
CA VAL A 44 1.25 -3.54 -3.48
C VAL A 44 -0.13 -3.03 -3.04
N GLU A 45 -1.03 -3.91 -2.61
CA GLU A 45 -2.36 -3.51 -2.14
C GLU A 45 -2.28 -2.68 -0.86
N ARG A 46 -1.38 -3.01 0.07
CA ARG A 46 -1.11 -2.22 1.29
C ARG A 46 -0.62 -0.82 0.93
N LEU A 47 0.38 -0.71 0.06
CA LEU A 47 0.93 0.56 -0.38
C LEU A 47 -0.13 1.41 -1.09
N LYS A 48 -0.95 0.80 -1.94
CA LYS A 48 -2.07 1.48 -2.61
C LYS A 48 -3.09 2.02 -1.62
N LYS A 49 -3.39 1.27 -0.56
CA LYS A 49 -4.29 1.71 0.53
C LYS A 49 -3.71 2.87 1.33
N GLU A 50 -2.41 2.85 1.61
CA GLU A 50 -1.69 3.96 2.27
C GLU A 50 -1.71 5.22 1.41
N ILE A 51 -1.38 5.11 0.12
CA ILE A 51 -1.45 6.23 -0.83
C ILE A 51 -2.86 6.80 -0.89
N THR A 52 -3.89 5.95 -0.94
CA THR A 52 -5.29 6.38 -1.00
C THR A 52 -5.70 7.14 0.28
N THR A 53 -5.27 6.66 1.44
CA THR A 53 -5.49 7.33 2.73
C THR A 53 -4.81 8.69 2.76
N GLN A 54 -3.54 8.76 2.32
CA GLN A 54 -2.79 10.01 2.29
C GLN A 54 -3.41 11.01 1.29
N LYS A 55 -3.86 10.56 0.12
CA LYS A 55 -4.54 11.40 -0.86
C LYS A 55 -5.83 12.00 -0.30
N LYS A 56 -6.64 11.20 0.41
CA LYS A 56 -7.85 11.70 1.09
C LYS A 56 -7.52 12.73 2.17
N LYS A 57 -6.47 12.49 2.97
CA LYS A 57 -6.01 13.45 3.98
C LYS A 57 -5.55 14.76 3.33
N ASN A 58 -4.77 14.68 2.26
CA ASN A 58 -4.32 15.85 1.51
C ASN A 58 -5.50 16.63 0.94
N GLN A 59 -6.47 15.94 0.32
CA GLN A 59 -7.68 16.58 -0.20
C GLN A 59 -8.48 17.28 0.92
N SER A 60 -8.66 16.64 2.08
CA SER A 60 -9.36 17.26 3.22
C SER A 60 -8.62 18.50 3.75
N LEU A 61 -7.29 18.46 3.82
CA LEU A 61 -6.49 19.62 4.20
C LEU A 61 -6.62 20.76 3.18
N THR A 62 -6.57 20.45 1.89
CA THR A 62 -6.79 21.44 0.83
C THR A 62 -8.18 22.06 0.93
N MET A 63 -9.23 21.28 1.19
CA MET A 63 -10.58 21.82 1.39
C MET A 63 -10.63 22.78 2.58
N LYS A 64 -10.04 22.41 3.73
CA LYS A 64 -9.97 23.29 4.90
C LYS A 64 -9.22 24.59 4.61
N VAL A 65 -8.14 24.53 3.85
CA VAL A 65 -7.40 25.73 3.43
C VAL A 65 -8.31 26.64 2.58
N SER A 66 -9.03 26.08 1.61
CA SER A 66 -9.98 26.85 0.80
C SER A 66 -11.11 27.46 1.64
N GLU A 67 -11.64 26.74 2.63
CA GLU A 67 -12.64 27.25 3.56
C GLU A 67 -12.08 28.39 4.43
N LEU A 68 -10.85 28.27 4.91
CA LEU A 68 -10.16 29.31 5.69
C LEU A 68 -9.87 30.57 4.87
N GLN A 69 -9.54 30.41 3.59
CA GLN A 69 -9.30 31.53 2.68
C GLN A 69 -10.59 32.13 2.09
N SER A 70 -11.74 31.49 2.33
CA SER A 70 -13.02 31.99 1.81
C SER A 70 -13.30 33.40 2.35
N TYR A 71 -13.92 34.23 1.51
CA TYR A 71 -14.29 35.60 1.88
C TYR A 71 -15.15 35.65 3.16
N GLU A 72 -16.06 34.68 3.31
CA GLU A 72 -16.89 34.48 4.49
C GLU A 72 -16.03 34.38 5.77
N ASN A 73 -15.02 33.52 5.75
CA ASN A 73 -14.13 33.30 6.89
C ASN A 73 -13.26 34.52 7.17
N VAL A 74 -12.72 35.17 6.12
CA VAL A 74 -11.95 36.40 6.27
C VAL A 74 -12.79 37.52 6.92
N LEU A 75 -14.05 37.69 6.51
CA LEU A 75 -14.99 38.62 7.13
C LEU A 75 -15.31 38.25 8.58
N GLU A 76 -15.53 36.97 8.86
CA GLU A 76 -15.79 36.46 10.20
C GLU A 76 -14.62 36.74 11.14
N VAL A 77 -13.39 36.43 10.70
CA VAL A 77 -12.16 36.74 11.45
C VAL A 77 -12.01 38.25 11.66
N ALA A 78 -12.26 39.07 10.63
CA ALA A 78 -12.19 40.53 10.76
C ALA A 78 -13.20 41.08 11.78
N LYS A 79 -14.44 40.60 11.76
CA LYS A 79 -15.48 40.96 12.76
C LYS A 79 -15.06 40.53 14.17
N ASN A 80 -14.56 39.30 14.31
CA ASN A 80 -14.10 38.76 15.60
C ASN A 80 -12.89 39.52 16.17
N GLN A 81 -12.03 40.09 15.30
CA GLN A 81 -10.92 40.95 15.70
C GLN A 81 -11.32 42.42 15.93
N GLY A 82 -12.61 42.74 15.94
CA GLY A 82 -13.10 44.09 16.24
C GLY A 82 -13.09 45.06 15.05
N LEU A 83 -12.75 44.57 13.84
CA LEU A 83 -12.87 45.32 12.58
C LEU A 83 -14.29 45.18 11.99
N ALA A 84 -15.30 45.08 12.85
CA ALA A 84 -16.69 45.01 12.43
C ALA A 84 -17.09 46.33 11.75
N TYR A 85 -17.76 46.21 10.60
CA TYR A 85 -18.24 47.35 9.80
C TYR A 85 -19.17 48.22 10.67
N ASN A 86 -18.66 49.34 11.19
CA ASN A 86 -19.44 50.29 11.97
C ASN A 86 -19.94 51.40 11.05
N SER A 87 -21.15 51.20 10.52
CA SER A 87 -21.84 52.15 9.64
C SER A 87 -22.23 53.46 10.33
N ASN A 88 -22.13 53.58 11.66
CA ASN A 88 -22.51 54.80 12.38
C ASN A 88 -21.41 55.90 12.34
N ASN A 89 -20.22 55.62 11.81
CA ASN A 89 -19.07 56.54 11.87
C ASN A 89 -18.42 56.82 10.51
N ILE A 90 -19.20 56.81 9.42
CA ILE A 90 -18.71 57.16 8.08
C ILE A 90 -18.66 58.69 7.96
N LYS A 91 -17.46 59.29 8.03
CA LYS A 91 -17.24 60.65 7.54
C LYS A 91 -17.05 60.59 6.03
N VAL A 92 -18.04 61.08 5.28
CA VAL A 92 -17.85 61.43 3.87
C VAL A 92 -16.97 62.67 3.86
N ILE A 93 -15.76 62.53 3.31
CA ILE A 93 -14.93 63.69 2.96
C ILE A 93 -15.18 63.90 1.47
N ASP A 94 -15.87 64.99 1.16
CA ASP A 94 -16.00 65.56 -0.18
C ASP A 94 -14.74 66.37 -0.52
#